data_AF-A0A1E3VSN3-F1
#
_entry.id   AF-A0A1E3VSN3-F1
#
_cell.length_a   1.000
_cell.length_b   1.000
_cell.length_c   1.000
_cell.angle_alpha   90.00
_cell.angle_beta   90.00
_cell.angle_gamma   90.00
#
_symmetry.space_group_name_H-M   'P 1'
#
loop_
_entity.id
_entity.type
_entity.pdbx_description
1 polymer ?
#
loop_
_entity_poly.entity_id
_entity_poly.type
_entity_poly.pdbx_seq_one_letter_code
_entity_poly.pdbx_strand_id
1 'polypeptide(L)'
;MGQVKFDGTVSGGKNRLDLAGTALAGDTTIKGVLSGVVTDGKPSLSGSLSSPLLHLSDMKKLHAVGTTYLQKIDDKDLDVVDYSDMWNDLPVDVEIDVAKIAGGGTDASNIKGQVTYLSGVVGLDPLALTYLGGRATASGKIDTIKKPTSFALKGNVDSLAIGTILKEMKVNFPVRGTLFVDYDLTGAGDSVAEIPHTLGGSVSSRCATAGWERT
;
A
#
# COMPACT_ATOMS: atom_id res chain seq x y z
N MET A 1 5.68 0.25 24.13
CA MET A 1 5.70 1.40 23.20
C MET A 1 6.73 1.09 22.12
N GLY A 2 6.32 0.98 20.86
CA GLY A 2 7.22 0.58 19.77
C GLY A 2 8.06 1.77 19.31
N GLN A 3 9.37 1.72 19.56
CA GLN A 3 10.28 2.81 19.23
C GLN A 3 10.49 2.87 17.72
N VAL A 4 9.97 3.91 17.07
CA VAL A 4 10.40 4.31 15.74
C VAL A 4 11.60 5.24 15.90
N LYS A 5 12.72 4.95 15.23
CA LYS A 5 13.90 5.82 15.20
C LYS A 5 13.98 6.49 13.84
N PHE A 6 14.33 7.76 13.80
CA PHE A 6 14.54 8.51 12.56
C PHE A 6 15.95 9.11 12.57
N ASP A 7 16.65 8.96 11.45
CA ASP A 7 17.93 9.61 11.15
C ASP A 7 17.78 10.31 9.80
N GLY A 8 17.98 11.62 9.75
CA GLY A 8 17.79 12.38 8.53
C GLY A 8 17.86 13.88 8.70
N THR A 9 17.56 14.57 7.61
CA THR A 9 17.51 16.02 7.52
C THR A 9 16.07 16.50 7.42
N VAL A 10 15.78 17.57 8.15
CA VAL A 10 14.57 18.36 8.01
C VAL A 10 15.01 19.75 7.58
N SER A 11 14.48 20.24 6.45
CA SER A 11 14.74 21.58 5.96
C SER A 11 13.43 22.24 5.55
N GLY A 12 13.31 23.55 5.67
CA GLY A 12 12.05 24.21 5.30
C GLY A 12 12.15 25.72 5.25
N GLY A 13 11.11 26.31 4.69
CA GLY A 13 10.85 27.74 4.64
C GLY A 13 9.38 28.02 4.92
N LYS A 14 8.92 29.25 4.65
CA LYS A 14 7.58 29.72 5.05
C LYS A 14 6.42 28.82 4.60
N ASN A 15 6.53 28.22 3.41
CA ASN A 15 5.46 27.43 2.78
C ASN A 15 5.91 26.03 2.33
N ARG A 16 7.09 25.57 2.76
CA ARG A 16 7.66 24.29 2.32
C ARG A 16 8.43 23.62 3.43
N LEU A 17 8.25 22.32 3.58
CA LEU A 17 8.99 21.45 4.49
C LEU A 17 9.48 20.24 3.70
N ASP A 18 10.78 20.02 3.67
CA ASP A 18 11.41 18.85 3.07
C ASP A 18 11.99 17.96 4.18
N LEU A 19 11.74 16.66 4.06
CA LEU A 19 12.15 15.61 4.98
C LEU A 19 12.89 14.56 4.17
N ALA A 20 14.14 14.26 4.51
CA ALA A 20 14.89 13.18 3.88
C ALA A 20 15.60 12.37 4.94
N GLY A 21 15.45 11.05 4.95
CA GLY A 21 16.06 10.24 5.98
C GLY A 21 15.69 8.77 5.94
N THR A 22 16.09 8.09 7.00
CA THR A 22 15.81 6.68 7.26
C THR A 22 15.07 6.56 8.57
N ALA A 23 13.90 5.92 8.54
CA ALA A 23 13.15 5.50 9.71
C ALA A 23 13.32 3.99 9.93
N LEU A 24 13.48 3.59 11.19
CA LEU A 24 13.42 2.19 11.63
C LEU A 24 12.14 1.99 12.43
N ALA A 25 11.25 1.14 11.95
CA ALA A 25 10.02 0.75 12.64
C ALA A 25 10.02 -0.76 12.88
N GLY A 26 10.38 -1.17 14.09
CA GLY A 26 10.64 -2.58 14.37
C GLY A 26 11.84 -3.08 13.56
N ASP A 27 11.61 -4.10 12.73
CA ASP A 27 12.62 -4.70 11.85
C ASP A 27 12.56 -4.11 10.42
N THR A 28 11.58 -3.24 10.16
CA THR A 28 11.41 -2.55 8.89
C THR A 28 12.24 -1.27 8.85
N THR A 29 13.17 -1.21 7.89
CA THR A 29 13.88 0.04 7.53
C THR A 29 13.18 0.72 6.38
N ILE A 30 12.87 2.00 6.52
CA ILE A 30 12.18 2.83 5.52
C ILE A 30 13.09 4.01 5.19
N LYS A 31 13.47 4.18 3.94
CA LYS A 31 14.08 5.41 3.45
C LYS A 31 13.01 6.27 2.83
N GLY A 32 13.00 7.56 3.17
CA GLY A 32 11.98 8.48 2.68
C GLY A 32 12.58 9.80 2.23
N VAL A 33 12.00 10.36 1.18
CA VAL A 33 12.15 11.76 0.79
C VAL A 33 10.74 12.31 0.61
N LEU A 34 10.32 13.21 1.49
CA LEU A 34 8.98 13.79 1.51
C LEU A 34 9.07 15.32 1.47
N SER A 35 8.11 15.94 0.80
CA SER A 35 7.96 17.39 0.67
C SER A 35 6.53 17.78 1.00
N GLY A 36 6.34 18.54 2.07
CA GLY A 36 5.12 19.25 2.39
C GLY A 36 5.14 20.65 1.79
N VAL A 37 4.09 21.06 1.07
CA VAL A 37 3.99 22.40 0.47
C VAL A 37 2.63 23.01 0.79
N VAL A 38 2.61 24.31 1.13
CA VAL A 38 1.39 25.09 1.32
C VAL A 38 1.24 26.11 0.20
N THR A 39 0.22 25.94 -0.63
CA THR A 39 -0.11 26.84 -1.75
C THR A 39 -1.50 27.41 -1.52
N ASP A 40 -1.65 28.73 -1.47
CA ASP A 40 -2.93 29.40 -1.23
C ASP A 40 -3.68 28.89 0.02
N GLY A 41 -2.93 28.62 1.10
CA GLY A 41 -3.47 28.08 2.35
C GLY A 41 -3.85 26.59 2.29
N LYS A 42 -3.59 25.91 1.18
CA LYS A 42 -3.85 24.48 1.00
C LYS A 42 -2.55 23.69 1.15
N PRO A 43 -2.39 22.88 2.21
CA PRO A 43 -1.23 22.02 2.33
C PRO A 43 -1.33 20.85 1.35
N SER A 44 -0.21 20.24 1.01
CA SER A 44 -0.07 18.99 0.26
C SER A 44 1.21 18.29 0.68
N LEU A 45 1.23 16.96 0.58
CA LEU A 45 2.37 16.12 0.90
C LEU A 45 2.70 15.26 -0.31
N SER A 46 3.94 15.26 -0.76
CA SER A 46 4.40 14.33 -1.80
C SER A 46 5.77 13.76 -1.52
N GLY A 47 6.13 12.67 -2.20
CA GLY A 47 7.49 12.14 -2.15
C GLY A 47 7.60 10.65 -2.45
N SER A 48 8.66 10.03 -1.94
CA SER A 48 8.92 8.61 -2.13
C SER A 48 9.35 7.93 -0.84
N LEU A 49 8.92 6.69 -0.70
CA LEU A 49 9.27 5.79 0.39
C LEU A 49 9.82 4.50 -0.21
N SER A 50 10.89 3.98 0.38
CA SER A 50 11.46 2.70 -0.03
C SER A 50 11.88 1.84 1.14
N SER A 51 11.82 0.52 0.95
CA SER A 51 12.26 -0.45 1.94
C SER A 51 12.92 -1.67 1.28
N PRO A 52 14.11 -2.10 1.75
CA PRO A 52 14.69 -3.35 1.28
C PRO A 52 13.90 -4.57 1.78
N LEU A 53 13.27 -4.48 2.94
CA LEU A 53 12.49 -5.56 3.54
C LEU A 53 11.39 -4.99 4.43
N LEU A 54 10.15 -5.21 4.02
CA LEU A 54 8.96 -4.78 4.73
C LEU A 54 8.43 -5.91 5.62
N HIS A 55 8.32 -5.68 6.92
CA HIS A 55 7.63 -6.59 7.82
C HIS A 55 6.20 -6.09 8.04
N LEU A 56 5.20 -6.83 7.56
CA LEU A 56 3.79 -6.43 7.69
C LEU A 56 3.34 -6.29 9.14
N SER A 57 3.94 -7.07 10.05
CA SER A 57 3.72 -6.96 11.50
C SER A 57 4.14 -5.59 12.06
N ASP A 58 5.10 -4.92 11.43
CA ASP A 58 5.57 -3.59 11.85
C ASP A 58 4.66 -2.45 11.39
N MET A 59 3.75 -2.70 10.43
CA MET A 59 2.82 -1.67 9.94
C MET A 59 1.89 -1.17 11.06
N LYS A 60 1.53 -2.05 12.00
CA LYS A 60 0.76 -1.66 13.19
C LYS A 60 1.53 -0.67 14.07
N LYS A 61 2.86 -0.78 14.13
CA LYS A 61 3.73 0.11 14.91
C LYS A 61 3.81 1.49 14.24
N LEU A 62 3.89 1.54 12.91
CA LEU A 62 3.83 2.79 12.15
C LEU A 62 2.50 3.51 12.31
N HIS A 63 1.38 2.78 12.22
CA HIS A 63 0.05 3.34 12.47
C HIS A 63 -0.05 3.93 13.88
N ALA A 64 0.48 3.23 14.89
CA ALA A 64 0.46 3.69 16.26
C ALA A 64 1.27 4.98 16.49
N VAL A 65 2.33 5.24 15.72
CA VAL A 65 3.06 6.51 15.78
C VAL A 65 2.17 7.66 15.33
N GLY A 66 1.48 7.51 14.19
CA GLY A 66 0.54 8.54 13.70
C GLY A 66 -0.55 8.86 14.72
N THR A 67 -1.18 7.84 15.31
CA THR A 67 -2.26 8.05 16.28
C THR A 67 -1.80 8.61 17.63
N THR A 68 -0.59 8.25 18.10
CA THR A 68 -0.09 8.69 19.40
C THR A 68 0.35 10.16 19.39
N TYR A 69 0.89 10.65 18.27
CA TYR A 69 1.24 12.07 18.12
C TYR A 69 -0.02 12.95 17.98
N LEU A 70 -1.08 12.45 17.33
CA LEU A 70 -2.36 13.18 17.20
C LEU A 70 -3.15 13.23 18.52
N GLN A 71 -3.02 12.22 19.40
CA GLN A 71 -3.75 12.14 20.67
C GLN A 71 -3.06 12.82 21.87
N LYS A 72 -1.81 13.29 21.72
CA LYS A 72 -1.01 13.87 22.82
C LYS A 72 -0.79 15.37 22.72
N ILE A 73 -1.56 16.08 21.90
CA ILE A 73 -1.62 17.54 22.00
C ILE A 73 -2.44 17.86 23.25
N ASP A 74 -1.74 18.10 24.35
CA ASP A 74 -2.32 18.47 25.64
C ASP A 74 -2.89 19.89 25.53
N ASP A 75 -4.14 20.03 25.95
CA ASP A 75 -5.09 21.09 25.62
C ASP A 75 -4.83 22.43 26.34
N LYS A 76 -3.58 22.69 26.75
CA LYS A 76 -3.33 23.63 27.86
C LYS A 76 -2.31 24.73 27.70
N ASP A 77 -1.60 24.90 26.58
CA ASP A 77 -0.71 26.07 26.48
C ASP A 77 -0.30 26.54 25.07
N LEU A 78 -1.18 26.42 24.08
CA LEU A 78 -1.03 27.11 22.79
C LEU A 78 -2.43 27.54 22.33
N ASP A 79 -2.56 28.65 21.60
CA ASP A 79 -3.75 28.90 20.76
C ASP A 79 -3.93 27.66 19.88
N VAL A 80 -4.80 26.73 20.29
CA VAL A 80 -4.95 25.43 19.65
C VAL A 80 -5.69 25.68 18.35
N VAL A 81 -4.91 25.95 17.30
CA VAL A 81 -5.38 25.76 15.95
C VAL A 81 -5.73 24.27 15.85
N ASP A 82 -7.01 23.98 15.70
CA ASP A 82 -7.46 22.62 15.46
C ASP A 82 -6.93 22.17 14.10
N TYR A 83 -5.78 21.49 14.12
CA TYR A 83 -5.15 20.97 12.91
C TYR A 83 -5.84 19.69 12.43
N SER A 84 -6.81 19.13 13.17
CA SER A 84 -7.46 17.86 12.79
C SER A 84 -8.19 17.99 11.44
N ASP A 85 -8.88 19.10 11.21
CA ASP A 85 -9.49 19.44 9.92
C ASP A 85 -8.45 19.59 8.80
N MET A 86 -7.25 20.10 9.13
CA MET A 86 -6.16 20.29 8.17
C MET A 86 -5.55 18.95 7.71
N TRP A 87 -5.56 17.92 8.56
CA TRP A 87 -5.07 16.58 8.22
C TRP A 87 -6.11 15.72 7.49
N ASN A 88 -7.41 15.96 7.75
CA ASN A 88 -8.51 15.20 7.12
C ASN A 88 -8.60 15.43 5.61
N ASP A 89 -8.13 16.56 5.09
CA ASP A 89 -8.16 16.88 3.66
C ASP A 89 -6.78 17.02 3.02
N LEU A 90 -5.71 16.72 3.75
CA LEU A 90 -4.33 16.87 3.27
C LEU A 90 -4.10 15.99 2.02
N PRO A 91 -3.94 16.54 0.81
CA PRO A 91 -3.61 15.74 -0.35
C PRO A 91 -2.26 15.05 -0.15
N VAL A 92 -2.22 13.75 -0.40
CA VAL A 92 -1.01 12.93 -0.31
C VAL A 92 -0.71 12.33 -1.68
N ASP A 93 0.54 12.33 -2.09
CA ASP A 93 1.03 11.65 -3.29
C ASP A 93 2.41 11.02 -3.03
N VAL A 94 2.43 9.72 -2.75
CA VAL A 94 3.63 9.01 -2.30
C VAL A 94 3.93 7.82 -3.19
N GLU A 95 5.12 7.82 -3.78
CA GLU A 95 5.69 6.65 -4.45
C GLU A 95 6.22 5.65 -3.40
N ILE A 96 6.05 4.37 -3.69
CA ILE A 96 6.47 3.26 -2.83
C ILE A 96 7.35 2.31 -3.65
N ASP A 97 8.52 1.96 -3.11
CA ASP A 97 9.41 0.93 -3.65
C ASP A 97 9.87 -0.03 -2.56
N VAL A 98 9.32 -1.24 -2.54
CA VAL A 98 9.64 -2.27 -1.56
C VAL A 98 10.23 -3.48 -2.28
N ALA A 99 11.49 -3.81 -1.95
CA ALA A 99 12.18 -4.91 -2.61
C ALA A 99 11.61 -6.28 -2.22
N LYS A 100 11.23 -6.48 -0.96
CA LYS A 100 10.70 -7.75 -0.45
C LYS A 100 9.77 -7.57 0.75
N ILE A 101 8.80 -8.47 0.91
CA ILE A 101 7.95 -8.56 2.10
C ILE A 101 8.36 -9.76 2.96
N ALA A 102 8.68 -9.51 4.23
CA ALA A 102 8.94 -10.55 5.20
C ALA A 102 7.65 -11.29 5.55
N GLY A 103 7.68 -12.63 5.49
CA GLY A 103 6.51 -13.47 5.73
C GLY A 103 5.47 -13.46 4.60
N GLY A 104 5.69 -12.72 3.51
CA GLY A 104 4.82 -12.73 2.32
C GLY A 104 5.05 -13.95 1.41
N GLY A 105 5.41 -15.10 1.97
CA GLY A 105 5.95 -16.24 1.22
C GLY A 105 7.39 -16.00 0.72
N THR A 106 7.97 -16.98 0.02
CA THR A 106 9.32 -16.86 -0.53
C THR A 106 9.43 -15.83 -1.67
N ASP A 107 8.30 -15.45 -2.27
CA ASP A 107 8.29 -14.91 -3.63
C ASP A 107 7.64 -13.52 -3.79
N ALA A 108 7.08 -12.92 -2.73
CA ALA A 108 6.57 -11.55 -2.77
C ALA A 108 7.72 -10.52 -2.80
N SER A 109 7.91 -9.85 -3.92
CA SER A 109 9.04 -8.95 -4.16
C SER A 109 8.72 -7.87 -5.20
N ASN A 110 9.64 -6.91 -5.38
CA ASN A 110 9.57 -5.86 -6.40
C ASN A 110 8.25 -5.08 -6.37
N ILE A 111 7.78 -4.72 -5.18
CA ILE A 111 6.55 -3.97 -5.01
C ILE A 111 6.85 -2.52 -5.36
N LYS A 112 6.21 -2.00 -6.39
CA LYS A 112 6.29 -0.60 -6.78
C LYS A 112 4.89 -0.05 -6.93
N GLY A 113 4.65 1.15 -6.44
CA GLY A 113 3.39 1.80 -6.71
C GLY A 113 3.33 3.23 -6.24
N GLN A 114 2.15 3.83 -6.41
CA GLN A 114 1.87 5.20 -6.02
C GLN A 114 0.57 5.21 -5.23
N VAL A 115 0.63 5.78 -4.03
CA VAL A 115 -0.53 5.97 -3.15
C VAL A 115 -0.88 7.44 -3.16
N THR A 116 -2.13 7.72 -3.46
CA THR A 116 -2.68 9.07 -3.42
C THR A 116 -3.79 9.16 -2.39
N TYR A 117 -3.96 10.33 -1.80
CA TYR A 117 -5.14 10.67 -1.02
C TYR A 117 -5.59 12.06 -1.42
N LEU A 118 -6.89 12.21 -1.74
CA LEU A 118 -7.47 13.51 -2.03
C LEU A 118 -8.94 13.49 -1.61
N SER A 119 -9.28 14.35 -0.65
CA SER A 119 -10.67 14.58 -0.22
C SER A 119 -11.42 13.27 0.04
N GLY A 120 -10.94 12.48 1.00
CA GLY A 120 -11.58 11.21 1.38
C GLY A 120 -11.51 10.09 0.32
N VAL A 121 -10.75 10.27 -0.76
CA VAL A 121 -10.49 9.19 -1.73
C VAL A 121 -9.04 8.76 -1.65
N VAL A 122 -8.80 7.52 -1.23
CA VAL A 122 -7.50 6.86 -1.30
C VAL A 122 -7.36 6.22 -2.68
N GLY A 123 -6.34 6.59 -3.44
CA GLY A 123 -5.99 5.99 -4.72
C GLY A 123 -4.73 5.14 -4.62
N LEU A 124 -4.69 4.07 -5.41
CA LEU A 124 -3.53 3.24 -5.63
C LEU A 124 -3.41 3.04 -7.14
N ASP A 125 -2.51 3.77 -7.80
CA ASP A 125 -2.36 3.66 -9.26
C ASP A 125 -1.02 4.26 -9.71
N PRO A 126 -0.09 3.45 -10.29
CA PRO A 126 -0.14 2.00 -10.42
C PRO A 126 0.28 1.28 -9.12
N LEU A 127 -0.05 -0.01 -8.99
CA LEU A 127 0.65 -0.96 -8.14
C LEU A 127 1.14 -2.12 -9.01
N ALA A 128 2.39 -2.52 -8.81
CA ALA A 128 2.97 -3.73 -9.39
C ALA A 128 3.74 -4.51 -8.34
N LEU A 129 3.69 -5.83 -8.40
CA LEU A 129 4.54 -6.70 -7.60
C LEU A 129 4.87 -8.00 -8.33
N THR A 130 5.92 -8.67 -7.90
CA THR A 130 6.23 -10.06 -8.26
C THR A 130 5.74 -10.97 -7.15
N TYR A 131 5.04 -12.05 -7.51
CA TYR A 131 4.59 -13.08 -6.56
C TYR A 131 4.60 -14.46 -7.23
N LEU A 132 5.20 -15.44 -6.57
CA LEU A 132 5.37 -16.83 -7.06
C LEU A 132 5.90 -16.90 -8.51
N GLY A 133 6.79 -15.97 -8.88
CA GLY A 133 7.37 -15.84 -10.22
C GLY A 133 6.47 -15.14 -11.25
N GLY A 134 5.19 -14.91 -10.94
CA GLY A 134 4.28 -14.10 -11.75
C GLY A 134 4.39 -12.61 -11.47
N ARG A 135 3.86 -11.78 -12.38
CA ARG A 135 3.75 -10.32 -12.20
C ARG A 135 2.29 -9.96 -11.98
N ALA A 136 1.98 -9.34 -10.85
CA ALA A 136 0.67 -8.77 -10.61
C ALA A 136 0.73 -7.25 -10.81
N THR A 137 -0.27 -6.69 -11.47
CA THR A 137 -0.54 -5.26 -11.44
C THR A 137 -1.94 -5.01 -10.92
N ALA A 138 -2.11 -3.87 -10.25
CA ALA A 138 -3.38 -3.45 -9.71
C ALA A 138 -3.48 -1.93 -9.77
N SER A 139 -4.70 -1.45 -9.87
CA SER A 139 -5.06 -0.07 -9.56
C SER A 139 -6.37 -0.10 -8.79
N GLY A 140 -6.51 0.77 -7.80
CA GLY A 140 -7.67 0.76 -6.94
C GLY A 140 -7.97 2.14 -6.37
N LYS A 141 -9.20 2.29 -5.90
CA LYS A 141 -9.68 3.47 -5.21
C LYS A 141 -10.58 3.06 -4.05
N ILE A 142 -10.48 3.78 -2.95
CA ILE A 142 -11.33 3.65 -1.78
C ILE A 142 -11.93 5.03 -1.51
N ASP A 143 -13.25 5.14 -1.59
CA ASP A 143 -14.01 6.35 -1.27
C ASP A 143 -14.57 6.19 0.14
N THR A 144 -13.97 6.93 1.08
CA THR A 144 -14.31 6.91 2.51
C THR A 144 -15.40 7.91 2.88
N ILE A 145 -15.83 8.75 1.93
CA ILE A 145 -16.94 9.71 2.11
C ILE A 145 -18.27 8.97 2.04
N LYS A 146 -18.40 8.03 1.10
CA LYS A 146 -19.59 7.17 1.02
C LYS A 146 -19.67 6.24 2.24
N LYS A 147 -20.90 6.04 2.75
CA LYS A 147 -21.21 5.06 3.81
C LYS A 147 -22.23 4.04 3.29
N PRO A 148 -21.92 2.73 3.28
CA PRO A 148 -20.63 2.14 3.64
C PRO A 148 -19.50 2.56 2.68
N THR A 149 -18.27 2.55 3.18
CA THR A 149 -17.05 2.89 2.42
C THR A 149 -17.01 2.04 1.15
N SER A 150 -16.85 2.68 -0.02
CA SER A 150 -16.86 1.97 -1.30
C SER A 150 -15.45 1.79 -1.85
N PHE A 151 -15.21 0.68 -2.54
CA PHE A 151 -13.91 0.39 -3.14
C PHE A 151 -14.07 -0.16 -4.56
N ALA A 152 -13.09 0.14 -5.40
CA ALA A 152 -12.93 -0.40 -6.74
C ALA A 152 -11.49 -0.85 -6.91
N LEU A 153 -11.27 -2.01 -7.51
CA LEU A 153 -9.96 -2.60 -7.72
C LEU A 153 -9.94 -3.34 -9.07
N LYS A 154 -9.05 -2.94 -9.95
CA LYS A 154 -8.83 -3.58 -11.25
C LYS A 154 -7.38 -3.98 -11.40
N GLY A 155 -7.11 -5.05 -12.12
CA GLY A 155 -5.74 -5.44 -12.38
C GLY A 155 -5.64 -6.79 -13.08
N ASN A 156 -4.41 -7.26 -13.18
CA ASN A 156 -4.10 -8.52 -13.81
C ASN A 156 -2.94 -9.23 -13.11
N VAL A 157 -2.87 -10.53 -13.29
CA VAL A 157 -1.76 -11.38 -12.89
C VAL A 157 -1.28 -12.15 -14.11
N ASP A 158 -0.04 -11.93 -14.49
CA ASP A 158 0.60 -12.55 -15.63
C ASP A 158 1.58 -13.64 -15.19
N SER A 159 1.65 -14.68 -16.02
CA SER A 159 2.71 -15.68 -15.96
C SER A 159 2.82 -16.45 -14.64
N LEU A 160 1.68 -16.72 -13.98
CA LEU A 160 1.68 -17.43 -12.71
C LEU A 160 1.76 -18.94 -12.93
N ALA A 161 2.82 -19.59 -12.44
CA ALA A 161 2.99 -21.03 -12.61
C ALA A 161 2.04 -21.81 -11.68
N ILE A 162 1.09 -22.56 -12.24
CA ILE A 162 0.07 -23.30 -11.45
C ILE A 162 0.72 -24.29 -10.49
N GLY A 163 1.79 -24.97 -10.92
CA GLY A 163 2.52 -25.90 -10.06
C GLY A 163 3.10 -25.21 -8.81
N THR A 164 3.52 -23.95 -8.91
CA THR A 164 4.02 -23.16 -7.77
C THR A 164 2.89 -22.82 -6.80
N ILE A 165 1.73 -22.40 -7.32
CA ILE A 165 0.53 -22.12 -6.50
C ILE A 165 0.12 -23.38 -5.72
N LEU A 166 -0.03 -24.51 -6.42
CA LEU A 166 -0.47 -25.76 -5.80
C LEU A 166 0.51 -26.25 -4.74
N LYS A 167 1.82 -26.11 -4.99
CA LYS A 167 2.86 -26.43 -4.01
C LYS A 167 2.76 -25.55 -2.76
N GLU A 168 2.53 -24.25 -2.92
CA GLU A 168 2.30 -23.31 -1.81
C GLU A 168 1.05 -23.69 -1.00
N MET A 169 -0.01 -24.11 -1.68
CA MET A 169 -1.24 -24.63 -1.07
C MET A 169 -1.09 -26.04 -0.47
N LYS A 170 0.10 -26.65 -0.53
CA LYS A 170 0.39 -28.03 -0.09
C LYS A 170 -0.45 -29.09 -0.83
N VAL A 171 -0.87 -28.79 -2.05
CA VAL A 171 -1.58 -29.69 -2.94
C VAL A 171 -0.58 -30.35 -3.87
N ASN A 172 -0.29 -31.64 -3.63
CA ASN A 172 0.60 -32.43 -4.47
C ASN A 172 -0.16 -32.97 -5.68
N PHE A 173 -0.33 -32.14 -6.71
CA PHE A 173 -0.97 -32.53 -7.96
C PHE A 173 -0.08 -32.13 -9.16
N PRO A 174 0.27 -33.07 -10.06
CA PRO A 174 1.24 -32.84 -11.13
C PRO A 174 0.61 -32.05 -12.28
N VAL A 175 0.36 -30.76 -12.08
CA VAL A 175 -0.14 -29.85 -13.12
C VAL A 175 0.98 -28.91 -13.57
N ARG A 176 1.04 -28.73 -14.89
CA ARG A 176 1.89 -27.76 -15.56
C ARG A 176 1.01 -26.81 -16.36
N GLY A 177 1.29 -25.53 -16.25
CA GLY A 177 0.55 -24.50 -16.95
C GLY A 177 0.84 -23.13 -16.39
N THR A 178 0.59 -22.13 -17.22
CA THR A 178 0.75 -20.72 -16.89
C THR A 178 -0.63 -20.10 -16.81
N LEU A 179 -0.96 -19.58 -15.63
CA LEU A 179 -2.21 -18.90 -15.34
C LEU A 179 -2.05 -17.40 -15.60
N PHE A 180 -3.06 -16.85 -16.28
CA PHE A 180 -3.29 -15.43 -16.48
C PHE A 180 -4.64 -15.11 -15.85
N VAL A 181 -4.70 -14.03 -15.08
CA VAL A 181 -5.92 -13.60 -14.40
C VAL A 181 -6.14 -12.13 -14.68
N ASP A 182 -7.34 -11.76 -15.09
CA ASP A 182 -7.80 -10.38 -15.18
C ASP A 182 -8.97 -10.21 -14.20
N TYR A 183 -8.98 -9.13 -13.43
CA TYR A 183 -10.03 -8.86 -12.47
C TYR A 183 -10.44 -7.38 -12.49
N ASP A 184 -11.73 -7.16 -12.33
CA ASP A 184 -12.35 -5.84 -12.13
C ASP A 184 -13.42 -6.02 -11.05
N LEU A 185 -13.11 -5.57 -9.85
CA LEU A 185 -13.86 -5.82 -8.63
C LEU A 185 -14.33 -4.50 -8.03
N THR A 186 -15.54 -4.53 -7.50
CA THR A 186 -16.10 -3.43 -6.70
C THR A 186 -16.74 -4.00 -5.45
N GLY A 187 -16.91 -3.16 -4.44
CA GLY A 187 -17.74 -3.51 -3.29
C GLY A 187 -17.86 -2.35 -2.32
N ALA A 188 -18.47 -2.63 -1.18
CA ALA A 188 -18.63 -1.65 -0.11
C ALA A 188 -18.65 -2.30 1.27
N GLY A 189 -18.10 -1.64 2.28
CA GLY A 189 -18.09 -2.13 3.65
C GLY A 189 -17.22 -1.28 4.53
N ASP A 190 -17.56 -1.19 5.81
CA ASP A 190 -16.78 -0.42 6.80
C ASP A 190 -15.82 -1.30 7.60
N SER A 191 -15.82 -2.62 7.33
CA SER A 191 -14.91 -3.58 7.95
C SER A 191 -14.33 -4.58 6.95
N VAL A 192 -13.13 -5.09 7.25
CA VAL A 192 -12.44 -6.12 6.45
C VAL A 192 -13.27 -7.41 6.34
N ALA A 193 -14.14 -7.68 7.32
CA ALA A 193 -15.03 -8.84 7.30
C ALA A 193 -16.23 -8.65 6.37
N GLU A 194 -16.72 -7.43 6.17
CA GLU A 194 -17.85 -7.13 5.28
C GLU A 194 -17.45 -7.10 3.81
N ILE A 195 -16.22 -6.64 3.52
CA ILE A 195 -15.68 -6.46 2.17
C ILE A 195 -15.89 -7.70 1.28
N PRO A 196 -15.55 -8.94 1.70
CA PRO A 196 -15.75 -10.13 0.88
C PRO A 196 -17.21 -10.41 0.50
N HIS A 197 -18.16 -10.01 1.35
CA HIS A 197 -19.59 -10.29 1.16
C HIS A 197 -20.26 -9.34 0.15
N THR A 198 -19.63 -8.22 -0.16
CA THR A 198 -20.16 -7.19 -1.06
C THR A 198 -19.42 -7.11 -2.39
N LEU A 199 -18.50 -8.06 -2.63
CA LEU A 199 -17.74 -8.12 -3.87
C LEU A 199 -18.67 -8.39 -5.06
N GLY A 200 -18.68 -7.44 -5.99
CA GLY A 200 -19.22 -7.59 -7.32
C GLY A 200 -18.12 -7.39 -8.37
N GLY A 201 -18.48 -7.65 -9.63
CA GLY A 201 -17.59 -7.43 -10.76
C GLY A 201 -17.29 -8.71 -11.53
N SER A 202 -16.11 -8.77 -12.15
CA SER A 202 -15.71 -9.86 -13.02
C SER A 202 -14.30 -10.35 -12.70
N VAL A 203 -14.12 -11.66 -12.82
CA VAL A 203 -12.81 -12.31 -12.80
C VAL A 203 -12.78 -13.23 -14.01
N SER A 204 -11.77 -13.06 -14.86
CA SER A 204 -11.51 -13.98 -15.94
C SER A 204 -10.15 -14.61 -15.75
N SER A 205 -10.04 -15.89 -16.10
CA SER A 205 -8.78 -16.61 -16.01
C SER A 205 -8.56 -17.43 -17.26
N ARG A 206 -7.30 -17.52 -17.67
CA ARG A 206 -6.87 -18.32 -18.81
C ARG A 206 -5.64 -19.12 -18.41
N CYS A 207 -5.63 -20.39 -18.76
CA CYS A 207 -4.50 -21.27 -18.53
C CYS A 207 -3.89 -21.69 -19.87
N ALA A 208 -2.61 -21.40 -20.07
CA ALA A 208 -1.85 -21.93 -21.19
C ALA A 208 -1.06 -23.16 -20.72
N THR A 209 -1.18 -24.29 -21.42
CA THR A 209 -0.32 -25.44 -21.20
C THR A 209 1.04 -25.19 -21.84
N ALA A 210 2.12 -25.52 -21.14
CA ALA A 210 3.43 -25.64 -21.79
C ALA A 210 3.33 -26.78 -22.81
N GLY A 211 3.66 -26.50 -24.07
CA GLY A 211 3.53 -27.43 -25.18
C GLY A 211 4.13 -28.81 -24.83
N TRP A 212 3.41 -29.86 -25.21
CA TRP A 212 3.86 -31.23 -25.09
C TRP A 212 4.97 -31.46 -26.12
N GLU A 213 6.23 -31.33 -25.73
CA GLU A 213 7.31 -31.89 -26.54
C GLU A 213 7.19 -33.42 -26.46
N ARG A 214 6.74 -34.02 -27.57
CA ARG A 214 6.81 -35.47 -27.78
C ARG A 214 8.29 -35.84 -27.87
N THR A 215 8.81 -36.51 -26.85
CA THR A 215 9.95 -37.42 -27.00
C THR A 215 9.56 -38.64 -27.80
#